data_AF-A0A4R5DC77-F1
#
_entry.id   AF-A0A4R5DC77-F1
#
_cell.length_a   1.000
_cell.length_b   1.000
_cell.length_c   1.000
_cell.angle_alpha   90.00
_cell.angle_beta   90.00
_cell.angle_gamma   90.00
#
_symmetry.space_group_name_H-M   'P 1'
#
loop_
_entity.id
_entity.type
_entity.pdbx_description
1 polymer ?
#
loop_
_entity_poly.entity_id
_entity_poly.type
_entity_poly.pdbx_seq_one_letter_code
_entity_poly.pdbx_strand_id
1 'polypeptide(L)'
;MKMMKTIPALPVQNIEESVKFYSEKLGFTAPYYDDGFAKVVRDEIEIHLWASSDESWKNKGLSLVADPIGSGAESFLAGTASCRIEVQGIDELYEEYKKQGVIYDSETVVEDQPWGDREFPALDHHRNLLTFYEEI
;
A
#
# COMPACT_ATOMS: atom_id res chain seq x y z
N MET A 1 29.01 9.35 -0.79
CA MET A 1 27.70 8.91 -1.34
C MET A 1 26.67 8.99 -0.23
N LYS A 2 25.48 9.55 -0.48
CA LYS A 2 24.40 9.72 0.51
C LYS A 2 23.08 9.25 -0.11
N MET A 3 22.38 8.35 0.57
CA MET A 3 21.00 8.00 0.22
C MET A 3 20.06 9.08 0.77
N MET A 4 19.01 9.42 0.03
CA MET A 4 18.16 10.59 0.35
C MET A 4 16.73 10.22 0.78
N LYS A 5 16.10 9.24 0.12
CA LYS A 5 14.70 8.88 0.33
C LYS A 5 14.45 7.44 -0.13
N THR A 6 13.46 6.79 0.46
CA THR A 6 12.90 5.51 0.02
C THR A 6 11.50 5.73 -0.56
N ILE A 7 11.12 4.92 -1.54
CA ILE A 7 9.78 4.92 -2.13
C ILE A 7 9.28 3.47 -2.12
N PRO A 8 8.24 3.14 -1.35
CA PRO A 8 7.65 1.80 -1.39
C PRO A 8 6.93 1.57 -2.72
N ALA A 9 6.94 0.32 -3.19
CA ALA A 9 6.24 -0.13 -4.38
C ALA A 9 5.26 -1.24 -4.00
N LEU A 10 3.95 -0.98 -4.08
CA LEU A 10 2.90 -1.85 -3.58
C LEU A 10 2.19 -2.60 -4.73
N PRO A 11 2.02 -3.93 -4.62
CA PRO A 11 1.29 -4.73 -5.59
C PRO A 11 -0.21 -4.48 -5.49
N VAL A 12 -0.84 -4.18 -6.61
CA VAL A 12 -2.30 -4.01 -6.72
C VAL A 12 -2.83 -4.79 -7.91
N GLN A 13 -4.06 -5.29 -7.84
CA GLN A 13 -4.59 -6.09 -8.95
C GLN A 13 -5.04 -5.24 -10.13
N ASN A 14 -5.53 -4.02 -9.87
CA ASN A 14 -5.98 -3.08 -10.89
C ASN A 14 -5.49 -1.66 -10.57
N ILE A 15 -4.74 -1.06 -11.50
CA ILE A 15 -4.15 0.27 -11.31
C ILE A 15 -5.21 1.37 -11.22
N GLU A 16 -6.21 1.37 -12.11
CA GLU A 16 -7.25 2.40 -12.17
C GLU A 16 -8.09 2.41 -10.89
N GLU A 17 -8.55 1.23 -10.45
CA GLU A 17 -9.31 1.08 -9.20
C GLU A 17 -8.49 1.51 -7.98
N SER A 18 -7.20 1.18 -7.98
CA SER A 18 -6.29 1.57 -6.89
C SER A 18 -6.04 3.07 -6.89
N VAL A 19 -5.74 3.69 -8.02
CA VAL A 19 -5.58 5.15 -8.14
C VAL A 19 -6.82 5.87 -7.64
N LYS A 20 -8.01 5.38 -7.99
CA LYS A 20 -9.28 5.92 -7.50
C LYS A 20 -9.39 5.80 -5.97
N PHE A 21 -9.09 4.62 -5.41
CA PHE A 21 -9.12 4.42 -3.96
C PHE A 21 -8.13 5.34 -3.24
N TYR A 22 -6.86 5.36 -3.66
CA TYR A 22 -5.83 6.22 -3.06
C TYR A 22 -6.22 7.69 -3.12
N SER A 23 -6.88 8.13 -4.20
CA SER A 23 -7.31 9.52 -4.35
C SER A 23 -8.53 9.87 -3.49
N GLU A 24 -9.58 9.04 -3.53
CA GLU A 24 -10.85 9.33 -2.87
C GLU A 24 -10.87 8.98 -1.38
N LYS A 25 -10.03 8.02 -0.96
CA LYS A 25 -10.06 7.42 0.38
C LYS A 25 -8.79 7.59 1.18
N LEU A 26 -7.67 7.94 0.57
CA LEU A 26 -6.41 8.18 1.28
C LEU A 26 -5.85 9.58 1.00
N GLY A 27 -6.57 10.42 0.25
CA GLY A 27 -6.20 11.81 -0.01
C GLY A 27 -4.95 11.98 -0.88
N PHE A 28 -4.52 10.96 -1.61
CA PHE A 28 -3.42 11.07 -2.56
C PHE A 28 -3.89 11.72 -3.88
N THR A 29 -2.92 12.09 -4.71
CA THR A 29 -3.11 12.43 -6.12
C THR A 29 -2.31 11.44 -6.97
N ALA A 30 -2.70 11.22 -8.21
CA ALA A 30 -1.97 10.35 -9.14
C ALA A 30 -1.38 11.15 -10.31
N PRO A 31 -0.21 11.78 -10.15
CA PRO A 31 0.43 12.53 -11.23
C PRO A 31 0.80 11.68 -12.45
N TYR A 32 0.87 10.35 -12.30
CA TYR A 32 1.09 9.41 -13.40
C TYR A 32 0.42 8.07 -13.10
N TYR A 33 -0.24 7.50 -14.10
CA TYR A 33 -0.59 6.08 -14.12
C TYR A 33 -0.84 5.59 -15.55
N ASP A 34 -0.63 4.30 -15.76
CA ASP A 34 -0.96 3.53 -16.97
C ASP A 34 -1.53 2.16 -16.55
N ASP A 35 -1.67 1.23 -17.50
CA ASP A 35 -2.25 -0.10 -17.24
C ASP A 35 -1.42 -0.96 -16.27
N GLY A 36 -0.13 -0.70 -16.12
CA GLY A 36 0.81 -1.51 -15.36
C GLY A 36 1.38 -0.84 -14.10
N PHE A 37 1.30 0.48 -14.00
CA PHE A 37 1.98 1.24 -12.96
C PHE A 37 1.26 2.54 -12.61
N ALA A 38 1.34 2.96 -11.34
CA ALA A 38 0.97 4.30 -10.91
C ALA A 38 1.99 4.89 -9.94
N LYS A 39 2.13 6.21 -10.01
CA LYS A 39 2.75 7.02 -8.98
C LYS A 39 1.65 7.77 -8.26
N VAL A 40 1.50 7.54 -6.96
CA VAL A 40 0.58 8.29 -6.11
C VAL A 40 1.36 9.14 -5.10
N VAL A 41 0.92 10.38 -4.89
CA VAL A 41 1.59 11.39 -4.06
C VAL A 41 0.60 12.09 -3.14
N ARG A 42 0.93 12.17 -1.85
CA ARG A 42 0.27 13.03 -0.85
C ARG A 42 1.38 13.77 -0.11
N ASP A 43 1.34 15.10 -0.14
CA ASP A 43 2.41 15.96 0.39
C ASP A 43 3.79 15.59 -0.21
N GLU A 44 4.79 15.31 0.63
CA GLU A 44 6.11 14.83 0.18
C GLU A 44 6.18 13.31 0.05
N ILE A 45 5.12 12.57 0.40
CA ILE A 45 5.11 11.11 0.38
C ILE A 45 4.78 10.60 -1.02
N GLU A 46 5.59 9.67 -1.50
CA GLU A 46 5.43 9.03 -2.81
C GLU A 46 5.34 7.52 -2.61
N ILE A 47 4.35 6.90 -3.25
CA ILE A 47 4.16 5.46 -3.29
C ILE A 47 4.01 5.06 -4.76
N HIS A 48 4.70 3.99 -5.15
CA HIS A 48 4.50 3.36 -6.45
C HIS A 48 3.51 2.22 -6.30
N LEU A 49 2.60 2.08 -7.26
CA LEU A 49 1.71 0.94 -7.38
C LEU A 49 2.09 0.20 -8.66
N TRP A 50 2.09 -1.13 -8.62
CA TRP A 50 2.37 -1.95 -9.79
C TRP A 50 1.34 -3.06 -9.94
N ALA A 51 0.98 -3.35 -11.20
CA ALA A 51 -0.07 -4.30 -11.53
C ALA A 51 0.41 -5.74 -11.27
N SER A 52 -0.19 -6.35 -10.26
CA SER A 52 -0.05 -7.76 -9.91
C SER A 52 -1.33 -8.50 -10.30
N SER A 53 -1.46 -8.78 -11.59
CA SER A 53 -2.68 -9.32 -12.21
C SER A 53 -2.45 -10.59 -13.04
N ASP A 54 -1.22 -11.11 -13.08
CA ASP A 54 -0.90 -12.34 -13.83
C ASP A 54 -1.54 -13.55 -13.17
N GLU A 55 -2.43 -14.23 -13.89
CA GLU A 55 -3.08 -15.46 -13.45
C GLU A 55 -2.55 -16.72 -14.16
N SER A 56 -1.53 -16.59 -15.01
CA SER A 56 -0.95 -17.71 -15.77
C SER A 56 -0.43 -18.82 -14.86
N TRP A 57 -0.01 -18.46 -13.64
CA TRP A 57 0.43 -19.40 -12.59
C TRP A 57 -0.63 -20.45 -12.25
N LYS A 58 -1.93 -20.12 -12.35
CA LYS A 58 -3.04 -21.05 -12.04
C LYS A 58 -3.08 -22.23 -13.01
N ASN A 59 -2.57 -22.05 -14.23
CA ASN A 59 -2.67 -23.04 -15.30
C ASN A 59 -1.39 -23.88 -15.47
N LYS A 60 -0.35 -23.67 -14.64
CA LYS A 60 0.94 -24.36 -14.81
C LYS A 60 0.88 -25.87 -14.50
N GLY A 61 -0.01 -26.32 -13.63
CA GLY A 61 -0.20 -27.75 -13.33
C GLY A 61 1.11 -28.49 -13.04
N LEU A 62 1.34 -29.62 -13.72
CA LEU A 62 2.57 -30.42 -13.57
C LEU A 62 3.84 -29.70 -14.08
N SER A 63 3.71 -28.66 -14.90
CA SER A 63 4.85 -27.88 -15.40
C SER A 63 5.59 -27.14 -14.29
N LEU A 64 4.95 -26.90 -13.13
CA LEU A 64 5.56 -26.24 -11.97
C LEU A 64 6.85 -26.90 -11.48
N VAL A 65 7.01 -28.22 -11.73
CA VAL A 65 8.22 -28.96 -11.36
C VAL A 65 9.45 -28.50 -12.15
N ALA A 66 9.27 -28.11 -13.41
CA ALA A 66 10.35 -27.69 -14.31
C ALA A 66 10.41 -26.17 -14.52
N ASP A 67 9.27 -25.48 -14.38
CA ASP A 67 9.10 -24.06 -14.64
C ASP A 67 8.33 -23.41 -13.47
N PRO A 68 9.03 -22.92 -12.44
CA PRO A 68 8.40 -22.35 -11.25
C PRO A 68 7.59 -21.09 -11.58
N ILE A 69 6.81 -20.64 -10.59
CA ILE A 69 6.15 -19.34 -10.62
C ILE A 69 7.22 -18.25 -10.48
N GLY A 70 7.13 -17.18 -11.26
CA GLY A 70 8.18 -16.16 -11.32
C GLY A 70 8.01 -15.10 -12.41
N SER A 71 6.78 -14.76 -12.81
CA SER A 71 6.56 -13.55 -13.62
C SER A 71 6.83 -12.29 -12.81
N GLY A 72 6.72 -12.37 -11.47
CA GLY A 72 6.84 -11.23 -10.57
C GLY A 72 5.61 -10.32 -10.57
N ALA A 73 4.56 -10.72 -11.29
CA ALA A 73 3.28 -10.01 -11.41
C ALA A 73 2.10 -10.88 -10.98
N GLU A 74 2.35 -11.97 -10.25
CA GLU A 74 1.31 -12.94 -9.91
C GLU A 74 0.17 -12.33 -9.11
N SER A 75 -1.07 -12.68 -9.47
CA SER A 75 -2.25 -12.07 -8.87
C SER A 75 -2.38 -12.27 -7.35
N PHE A 76 -1.71 -13.28 -6.78
CA PHE A 76 -1.70 -13.50 -5.33
C PHE A 76 -0.75 -12.56 -4.56
N LEU A 77 0.09 -11.78 -5.23
CA LEU A 77 0.96 -10.80 -4.57
C LEU A 77 0.19 -9.49 -4.24
N ALA A 78 -0.92 -9.21 -4.91
CA ALA A 78 -1.75 -8.05 -4.59
C ALA A 78 -2.14 -8.07 -3.10
N GLY A 79 -1.87 -6.97 -2.39
CA GLY A 79 -2.18 -6.85 -0.97
C GLY A 79 -1.17 -7.48 0.00
N THR A 80 -0.06 -8.06 -0.48
CA THR A 80 0.90 -8.73 0.41
C THR A 80 2.02 -7.82 0.93
N ALA A 81 2.03 -6.55 0.52
CA ALA A 81 3.08 -5.61 0.93
C ALA A 81 2.64 -4.71 2.09
N SER A 82 3.63 -4.13 2.75
CA SER A 82 3.42 -3.13 3.78
C SER A 82 4.47 -2.02 3.72
N CYS A 83 4.13 -0.84 4.23
CA CYS A 83 5.08 0.25 4.46
C CYS A 83 4.70 1.06 5.69
N ARG A 84 5.67 1.82 6.23
CA ARG A 84 5.45 2.80 7.30
C ARG A 84 5.59 4.20 6.73
N ILE A 85 4.71 5.10 7.15
CA ILE A 85 4.64 6.49 6.69
C ILE A 85 4.67 7.39 7.92
N GLU A 86 5.72 8.21 8.02
CA GLU A 86 5.82 9.23 9.05
C GLU A 86 4.81 10.34 8.77
N VAL A 87 4.11 10.78 9.81
CA VAL A 87 3.12 11.86 9.74
C VAL A 87 3.31 12.84 10.88
N GLN A 88 2.83 14.06 10.65
CA GLN A 88 2.59 15.04 11.70
C GLN A 88 1.08 15.14 11.92
N GLY A 89 0.62 15.06 13.17
CA GLY A 89 -0.81 15.08 13.51
C GLY A 89 -1.49 13.73 13.27
N ILE A 90 -0.98 12.68 13.92
CA ILE A 90 -1.50 11.32 13.72
C ILE A 90 -2.96 11.17 14.18
N ASP A 91 -3.40 11.91 15.20
CA ASP A 91 -4.76 11.86 15.71
C ASP A 91 -5.76 12.44 14.69
N GLU A 92 -5.41 13.55 14.03
CA GLU A 92 -6.23 14.14 12.98
C GLU A 92 -6.36 13.19 11.78
N LEU A 93 -5.27 12.56 11.37
CA LEU A 93 -5.27 11.59 10.28
C LEU A 93 -6.09 10.33 10.64
N TYR A 94 -5.96 9.84 11.87
CA TYR A 94 -6.75 8.71 12.37
C TYR A 94 -8.25 9.00 12.28
N GLU A 95 -8.69 10.18 12.74
CA GLU A 95 -10.10 10.58 12.66
C GLU A 95 -10.60 10.78 11.22
N GLU A 96 -9.75 11.25 10.31
CA GLU A 96 -10.03 11.31 8.87
C GLU A 96 -10.29 9.88 8.32
N TYR A 97 -9.35 8.96 8.54
CA TYR A 97 -9.38 7.63 7.96
C TYR A 97 -10.44 6.71 8.58
N LYS A 98 -10.73 6.90 9.87
CA LYS A 98 -11.84 6.25 10.54
C LYS A 98 -13.18 6.61 9.91
N LYS A 99 -13.40 7.88 9.57
CA LYS A 99 -14.62 8.34 8.87
C LYS A 99 -14.70 7.83 7.44
N GLN A 100 -13.56 7.69 6.76
CA GLN A 100 -13.48 7.19 5.39
C GLN A 100 -13.62 5.65 5.30
N GLY A 101 -13.47 4.96 6.43
CA GLY A 101 -13.62 3.50 6.56
C GLY A 101 -12.41 2.72 6.06
N VAL A 102 -11.21 3.27 6.21
CA VAL A 102 -9.94 2.68 5.71
C VAL A 102 -8.98 2.22 6.80
N ILE A 103 -9.34 2.37 8.07
CA ILE A 103 -8.61 1.76 9.19
C ILE A 103 -8.66 0.22 9.09
N TYR A 104 -7.67 -0.46 9.67
CA TYR A 104 -7.50 -1.90 9.53
C TYR A 104 -8.73 -2.73 9.97
N ASP A 105 -9.31 -2.40 11.12
CA ASP A 105 -10.56 -2.98 11.64
C ASP A 105 -11.27 -2.04 12.64
N SER A 106 -12.39 -2.49 13.23
CA SER A 106 -13.19 -1.71 14.18
C SER A 106 -12.50 -1.43 15.51
N GLU A 107 -11.51 -2.25 15.86
CA GLU A 107 -10.75 -2.15 17.12
C GLU A 107 -9.49 -1.30 16.96
N THR A 108 -9.18 -0.88 15.73
CA THR A 108 -7.99 -0.09 15.42
C THR A 108 -8.05 1.27 16.11
N VAL A 109 -7.03 1.56 16.91
CA VAL A 109 -6.78 2.82 17.62
C VAL A 109 -5.33 3.26 17.40
N VAL A 110 -5.03 4.52 17.74
CA VAL A 110 -3.64 4.99 17.80
C VAL A 110 -3.00 4.44 19.08
N GLU A 111 -1.86 3.77 18.94
CA GLU A 111 -1.16 3.12 20.06
C GLU A 111 0.30 3.56 20.14
N ASP A 112 0.78 3.77 21.37
CA ASP A 112 2.20 4.00 21.64
C ASP A 112 2.97 2.68 21.61
N GLN A 113 4.10 2.67 20.91
CA GLN A 113 4.93 1.49 20.71
C GLN A 113 6.22 1.54 21.53
N PRO A 114 6.78 0.39 21.94
CA PRO A 114 8.01 0.32 22.75
C PRO A 114 9.26 0.96 22.10
N TRP A 115 9.22 1.22 20.80
CA TRP A 115 10.32 1.85 20.05
C TRP A 115 10.20 3.37 19.93
N GLY A 116 9.19 3.99 20.56
CA GLY A 116 9.07 5.46 20.65
C GLY A 116 8.17 6.10 19.60
N ASP A 117 7.43 5.30 18.84
CA ASP A 117 6.45 5.80 17.88
C ASP A 117 5.05 5.63 18.44
N ARG A 118 4.14 6.52 18.08
CA ARG A 118 2.69 6.29 18.14
C ARG A 118 2.20 5.98 16.73
N GLU A 119 1.40 4.93 16.55
CA GLU A 119 1.02 4.49 15.21
C GLU A 119 -0.40 3.91 15.11
N PHE A 120 -0.95 3.89 13.89
CA PHE A 120 -2.14 3.10 13.56
C PHE A 120 -2.04 2.50 12.13
N PRO A 121 -2.58 1.30 11.91
CA PRO A 121 -2.65 0.68 10.58
C PRO A 121 -3.89 1.09 9.78
N ALA A 122 -3.71 1.22 8.46
CA ALA A 122 -4.77 1.34 7.46
C ALA A 122 -4.54 0.33 6.32
N LEU A 123 -5.60 0.00 5.58
CA LEU A 123 -5.54 -0.90 4.44
C LEU A 123 -5.95 -0.18 3.15
N ASP A 124 -5.21 -0.42 2.07
CA ASP A 124 -5.71 -0.08 0.73
C ASP A 124 -6.82 -1.04 0.27
N HIS A 125 -7.40 -0.79 -0.90
CA HIS A 125 -8.47 -1.63 -1.45
C HIS A 125 -8.07 -3.10 -1.65
N HIS A 126 -6.79 -3.37 -1.93
CA HIS A 126 -6.24 -4.71 -2.10
C HIS A 126 -5.65 -5.29 -0.80
N ARG A 127 -5.72 -4.55 0.30
CA ARG A 127 -5.22 -4.88 1.64
C ARG A 127 -3.71 -4.79 1.82
N ASN A 128 -3.00 -4.01 0.99
CA ASN A 128 -1.66 -3.57 1.35
C ASN A 128 -1.75 -2.79 2.66
N LEU A 129 -0.80 -3.03 3.56
CA LEU A 129 -0.79 -2.42 4.89
C LEU A 129 0.00 -1.10 4.89
N LEU A 130 -0.67 -0.01 5.22
CA LEU A 130 -0.05 1.29 5.42
C LEU A 130 -0.10 1.61 6.91
N THR A 131 1.05 1.59 7.57
CA THR A 131 1.16 2.01 8.99
C THR A 131 1.56 3.47 9.03
N PHE A 132 0.73 4.32 9.63
CA PHE A 132 1.05 5.74 9.85
C PHE A 132 1.60 5.90 11.25
N TYR A 133 2.71 6.61 11.40
CA TYR A 133 3.37 6.80 12.69
C TYR A 133 3.87 8.23 12.89
N GLU A 134 3.96 8.64 14.15
CA GLU A 134 4.56 9.90 14.61
C GLU A 134 5.49 9.59 15.79
N GLU A 135 6.67 10.21 15.86
CA GLU A 135 7.61 10.00 16.99
C GLU A 135 7.11 10.68 18.27
N ILE A 136 7.32 10.05 19.44
CA ILE A 136 6.90 10.52 20.78
C ILE A 136 7.98 11.36 21.48
#